data_AF-A0A945E6M1-F1
#
_entry.id   AF-A0A945E6M1-F1
#
_cell.length_a   1.000
_cell.length_b   1.000
_cell.length_c   1.000
_cell.angle_alpha   90.00
_cell.angle_beta   90.00
_cell.angle_gamma   90.00
#
_symmetry.space_group_name_H-M   'P 1'
#
loop_
_entity.id
_entity.type
_entity.pdbx_description
1 polymer ?
#
loop_
_entity_poly.entity_id
_entity_poly.type
_entity_poly.pdbx_seq_one_letter_code
_entity_poly.pdbx_strand_id
1 'polypeptide(L)'
;NNLDSIKPFPYHPDTPTLRYTQSLLHSHHKDVDKEMGKFIENLEKEGLMENTIIFYYGDHGGVLPRSKGYLYESGLNVPMVVRVPEKWKNLSPFKGGTRTSSFVDFVDLVPTVLSLAGIKIPEGIDGTPFMGKGLKKSQIEKQDTTFGYADRFDEKYDLVRSVRKGKYKYIRNYQPFNVDGLYNYYRYKMLAYKEWYELYNNGKLNDIQSQFFNARSPEALYDIEKDPHEINNLAQNDQHKETLINLRETLNNHVVSQADLSFFPEPYFLENGLADAVSFGQENKNLIEKLITTADLSLQPYNEVSSKIKDALNNKNPWIRYWGLIACSSFGLEAKEHLNKINSIFENDSENLVKIRAAEYLLLNNLKIDSSLINNVLKNASSESEANLMLNTLALIKTKNSDYKLELNKSVYPDKWFEKENGLVNRRMNYLTNNE
;
A
#
# COMPACT_ATOMS: atom_id res chain seq x y z
N ASN A 1 32.07 11.26 7.46
CA ASN A 1 31.09 11.92 6.57
C ASN A 1 30.57 13.16 7.26
N ASN A 2 30.60 14.32 6.60
CA ASN A 2 29.99 15.54 7.12
C ASN A 2 28.46 15.41 7.02
N LEU A 3 27.80 15.03 8.12
CA LEU A 3 26.34 14.85 8.14
C LEU A 3 25.60 16.14 7.81
N ASP A 4 26.18 17.32 8.07
CA ASP A 4 25.54 18.61 7.80
C ASP A 4 25.40 18.92 6.30
N SER A 5 26.09 18.17 5.44
CA SER A 5 25.89 18.23 3.99
C SER A 5 24.69 17.42 3.50
N ILE A 6 24.13 16.54 4.33
CA ILE A 6 22.95 15.74 3.98
C ILE A 6 21.71 16.58 4.24
N LYS A 7 20.86 16.70 3.24
CA LYS A 7 19.54 17.34 3.34
C LYS A 7 18.47 16.25 3.30
N PRO A 8 17.79 15.97 4.43
CA PRO A 8 16.62 15.10 4.45
C PRO A 8 15.54 15.59 3.49
N PHE A 9 14.66 14.68 3.07
CA PHE A 9 13.50 15.06 2.27
C PHE A 9 12.59 16.02 3.06
N PRO A 10 11.82 16.90 2.40
CA PRO A 10 11.05 17.94 3.11
C PRO A 10 10.01 17.40 4.10
N TYR A 11 9.55 16.16 3.90
CA TYR A 11 8.63 15.46 4.81
C TYR A 11 9.31 14.74 5.97
N HIS A 12 10.65 14.68 6.01
CA HIS A 12 11.39 14.17 7.16
C HIS A 12 11.81 15.32 8.09
N PRO A 13 11.87 15.09 9.41
CA PRO A 13 12.47 16.04 10.33
C PRO A 13 13.98 16.12 10.07
N ASP A 14 14.52 17.34 10.10
CA ASP A 14 15.94 17.58 9.87
C ASP A 14 16.75 17.34 11.16
N THR A 15 16.99 16.07 11.47
CA THR A 15 17.72 15.63 12.67
C THR A 15 19.04 14.96 12.32
N PRO A 16 20.01 14.91 13.26
CA PRO A 16 21.22 14.11 13.09
C PRO A 16 20.93 12.63 12.76
N THR A 17 19.89 12.04 13.34
CA THR A 17 19.48 10.65 13.11
C THR A 17 19.01 10.41 11.67
N LEU A 18 18.19 11.32 11.12
CA LEU A 18 17.72 11.22 9.74
C LEU A 18 18.87 11.45 8.75
N ARG A 19 19.70 12.46 8.98
CA ARG A 19 20.92 12.72 8.18
C ARG A 19 21.86 11.52 8.18
N TYR A 20 22.06 10.90 9.34
CA TYR A 20 22.85 9.68 9.48
C TYR A 20 22.25 8.51 8.69
N THR A 21 20.95 8.27 8.85
CA THR A 21 20.25 7.17 8.15
C THR A 21 20.34 7.32 6.64
N GLN A 22 20.15 8.53 6.11
CA GLN A 22 20.31 8.80 4.69
C GLN A 22 21.77 8.72 4.22
N SER A 23 22.74 9.21 5.02
CA SER A 23 24.16 9.02 4.72
C SER A 23 24.54 7.53 4.66
N LEU A 24 23.98 6.70 5.54
CA LEU A 24 24.26 5.26 5.58
C LEU A 24 23.70 4.58 4.32
N LEU A 25 22.49 4.93 3.90
CA LEU A 25 21.92 4.47 2.63
C LEU A 25 22.85 4.80 1.44
N HIS A 26 23.32 6.04 1.34
CA HIS A 26 24.25 6.42 0.27
C HIS A 26 25.58 5.64 0.33
N SER A 27 26.11 5.35 1.52
CA SER A 27 27.30 4.53 1.67
C SER A 27 27.06 3.12 1.14
N HIS A 28 25.93 2.49 1.47
CA HIS A 28 25.60 1.16 0.96
C HIS A 28 25.37 1.12 -0.56
N HIS A 29 24.85 2.19 -1.16
CA HIS A 29 24.79 2.28 -2.62
C HIS A 29 26.18 2.30 -3.27
N LYS A 30 27.19 2.91 -2.62
CA LYS A 30 28.58 2.81 -3.11
C LYS A 30 29.14 1.40 -3.00
N ASP A 31 28.72 0.64 -1.99
CA ASP A 31 29.12 -0.77 -1.87
C ASP A 31 28.49 -1.61 -2.99
N VAL A 32 27.20 -1.41 -3.27
CA VAL A 32 26.50 -2.06 -4.40
C VAL A 32 27.16 -1.70 -5.73
N ASP A 33 27.53 -0.44 -5.94
CA ASP A 33 28.22 0.02 -7.16
C ASP A 33 29.57 -0.70 -7.36
N LYS A 34 30.36 -0.87 -6.29
CA LYS A 34 31.61 -1.65 -6.34
C LYS A 34 31.38 -3.12 -6.69
N GLU A 35 30.37 -3.75 -6.09
CA GLU A 35 30.03 -5.14 -6.41
C GLU A 35 29.56 -5.29 -7.87
N MET A 36 28.80 -4.31 -8.38
CA MET A 36 28.42 -4.27 -9.79
C MET A 36 29.65 -4.12 -10.71
N GLY A 37 30.62 -3.28 -10.33
CA GLY A 37 31.89 -3.16 -11.03
C GLY A 37 32.63 -4.49 -11.14
N LYS A 38 32.75 -5.22 -10.03
CA LYS A 38 33.37 -6.56 -10.01
C LYS A 38 32.63 -7.56 -10.89
N PHE A 39 31.30 -7.54 -10.87
CA PHE A 39 30.48 -8.39 -11.73
C PHE A 39 30.75 -8.13 -13.22
N ILE A 40 30.82 -6.85 -13.62
CA ILE A 40 31.17 -6.48 -14.99
C ILE A 40 32.59 -6.90 -15.37
N GLU A 41 33.58 -6.65 -14.51
CA GLU A 41 34.97 -7.07 -14.75
C GLU A 41 35.10 -8.58 -14.96
N ASN A 42 34.32 -9.39 -14.22
CA ASN A 42 34.33 -10.84 -14.38
C ASN A 42 33.73 -11.26 -15.73
N LEU A 43 32.59 -10.67 -16.13
CA LEU A 43 32.02 -10.92 -17.46
C LEU A 43 32.97 -10.54 -18.60
N GLU A 44 33.76 -9.48 -18.43
CA GLU A 44 34.81 -9.07 -19.37
C GLU A 44 35.95 -10.10 -19.44
N LYS A 45 36.48 -10.53 -18.29
CA LYS A 45 37.54 -11.54 -18.20
C LYS A 45 37.13 -12.89 -18.81
N GLU A 46 35.86 -13.25 -18.67
CA GLU A 46 35.29 -14.48 -19.24
C GLU A 46 34.90 -14.34 -20.72
N GLY A 47 35.01 -13.15 -21.31
CA GLY A 47 34.65 -12.91 -22.72
C GLY A 47 33.14 -12.99 -22.99
N LEU A 48 32.30 -12.80 -21.97
CA LEU A 48 30.85 -12.95 -22.06
C LEU A 48 30.10 -11.66 -22.40
N MET A 49 30.77 -10.50 -22.38
CA MET A 49 30.11 -9.19 -22.50
C MET A 49 29.31 -8.97 -23.78
N GLU A 50 29.73 -9.54 -24.91
CA GLU A 50 28.99 -9.44 -26.17
C GLU A 50 27.81 -10.40 -26.26
N ASN A 51 27.72 -11.38 -25.35
CA ASN A 51 26.64 -12.35 -25.30
C ASN A 51 25.60 -12.06 -24.21
N THR A 52 25.82 -11.05 -23.38
CA THR A 52 25.00 -10.78 -22.19
C THR A 52 24.29 -9.42 -22.30
N ILE A 53 22.96 -9.44 -22.21
CA ILE A 53 22.14 -8.26 -21.89
C ILE A 53 22.06 -8.15 -20.36
N ILE A 54 22.32 -6.96 -19.81
CA ILE A 54 22.36 -6.76 -18.36
C ILE A 54 21.24 -5.80 -17.96
N PHE A 55 20.40 -6.22 -17.03
CA PHE A 55 19.38 -5.38 -16.38
C PHE A 55 19.85 -5.05 -14.96
N TYR A 56 19.80 -3.78 -14.60
CA TYR A 56 20.07 -3.29 -13.24
C TYR A 56 18.86 -2.50 -12.75
N TYR A 57 18.26 -2.95 -11.65
CA TYR A 57 17.12 -2.31 -11.03
C TYR A 57 17.02 -2.64 -9.53
N GLY A 58 16.25 -1.84 -8.78
CA GLY A 58 15.85 -2.15 -7.40
C GLY A 58 14.40 -2.64 -7.36
N ASP A 59 14.05 -3.56 -6.48
CA ASP A 59 12.71 -4.18 -6.39
C ASP A 59 11.61 -3.23 -5.88
N HIS A 60 12.00 -2.17 -5.17
CA HIS A 60 11.14 -1.07 -4.73
C HIS A 60 12.02 0.13 -4.35
N GLY A 61 11.40 1.23 -3.94
CA GLY A 61 12.10 2.40 -3.40
C GLY A 61 12.97 2.10 -2.18
N GLY A 62 13.71 3.09 -1.70
CA GLY A 62 14.71 2.91 -0.65
C GLY A 62 14.16 2.47 0.72
N VAL A 63 15.07 2.33 1.68
CA VAL A 63 14.74 1.98 3.07
C VAL A 63 14.38 3.19 3.93
N LEU A 64 14.43 4.41 3.39
CA LEU A 64 14.06 5.59 4.16
C LEU A 64 12.56 5.57 4.51
N PRO A 65 12.17 6.20 5.64
CA PRO A 65 10.76 6.29 5.99
C PRO A 65 9.92 6.88 4.85
N ARG A 66 8.70 6.37 4.63
CA ARG A 66 7.81 6.71 3.49
C ARG A 66 8.25 6.18 2.11
N SER A 67 9.31 5.36 2.00
CA SER A 67 9.66 4.67 0.74
C SER A 67 9.00 3.27 0.64
N LYS A 68 9.73 2.18 0.90
CA LYS A 68 9.23 0.80 0.74
C LYS A 68 7.86 0.56 1.39
N GLY A 69 6.93 0.03 0.60
CA GLY A 69 5.58 -0.35 1.05
C GLY A 69 4.61 0.83 1.19
N TYR A 70 4.87 1.92 0.47
CA TYR A 70 3.97 3.04 0.27
C TYR A 70 3.91 3.37 -1.23
N LEU A 71 2.77 3.89 -1.70
CA LEU A 71 2.55 4.21 -3.10
C LEU A 71 2.97 5.62 -3.49
N TYR A 72 3.93 6.22 -2.77
CA TYR A 72 4.59 7.45 -3.18
C TYR A 72 5.69 7.13 -4.21
N GLU A 73 6.13 8.10 -5.01
CA GLU A 73 7.25 7.95 -5.94
C GLU A 73 8.53 7.53 -5.22
N SER A 74 8.69 7.95 -3.95
CA SER A 74 9.78 7.47 -3.08
C SER A 74 9.77 5.94 -2.85
N GLY A 75 8.62 5.28 -3.05
CA GLY A 75 8.44 3.83 -2.93
C GLY A 75 8.33 3.09 -4.27
N LEU A 76 7.85 3.75 -5.33
CA LEU A 76 7.56 3.13 -6.64
C LEU A 76 8.60 3.44 -7.72
N ASN A 77 9.21 4.62 -7.71
CA ASN A 77 10.14 5.03 -8.77
C ASN A 77 11.54 4.50 -8.47
N VAL A 78 11.92 3.45 -9.19
CA VAL A 78 13.17 2.71 -9.04
C VAL A 78 14.07 2.87 -10.27
N PRO A 79 15.41 2.80 -10.11
CA PRO A 79 16.27 2.80 -11.28
C PRO A 79 16.00 1.57 -12.14
N MET A 80 16.03 1.74 -13.46
CA MET A 80 16.10 0.65 -14.43
C MET A 80 17.12 1.05 -15.49
N VAL A 81 18.22 0.30 -15.56
CA VAL A 81 19.29 0.48 -16.54
C VAL A 81 19.48 -0.83 -17.28
N VAL A 82 19.39 -0.78 -18.61
CA VAL A 82 19.60 -1.95 -19.46
C VAL A 82 20.79 -1.72 -20.37
N ARG A 83 21.82 -2.57 -20.25
CA ARG A 83 22.93 -2.64 -21.19
C ARG A 83 22.62 -3.71 -22.23
N VAL A 84 22.61 -3.31 -23.49
CA VAL A 84 22.52 -4.21 -24.64
C VAL A 84 23.84 -4.15 -25.40
N PRO A 85 24.56 -5.28 -25.58
CA PRO A 85 25.81 -5.28 -26.31
C PRO A 85 25.58 -5.07 -27.82
N GLU A 86 26.64 -4.73 -28.54
CA GLU A 86 26.56 -4.42 -29.97
C GLU A 86 26.00 -5.60 -30.78
N LYS A 87 26.39 -6.83 -30.42
CA LYS A 87 25.86 -8.08 -31.00
C LYS A 87 24.32 -8.16 -30.96
N TRP A 88 23.68 -7.64 -29.92
CA TRP A 88 22.23 -7.73 -29.69
C TRP A 88 21.50 -6.40 -29.89
N LYS A 89 22.14 -5.39 -30.47
CA LYS A 89 21.56 -4.03 -30.62
C LYS A 89 20.20 -4.00 -31.33
N ASN A 90 19.95 -4.96 -32.22
CA ASN A 90 18.70 -5.09 -32.98
C ASN A 90 17.51 -5.57 -32.14
N LEU A 91 17.74 -6.03 -30.90
CA LEU A 91 16.71 -6.39 -29.94
C LEU A 91 16.28 -5.20 -29.06
N SER A 92 17.01 -4.08 -29.12
CA SER A 92 16.66 -2.85 -28.42
C SER A 92 16.05 -1.83 -29.38
N PRO A 93 14.88 -1.24 -29.07
CA PRO A 93 14.39 -0.08 -29.80
C PRO A 93 15.18 1.20 -29.46
N PHE A 94 16.03 1.17 -28.44
CA PHE A 94 16.75 2.33 -27.93
C PHE A 94 18.25 2.27 -28.24
N LYS A 95 18.85 3.44 -28.49
CA LYS A 95 20.30 3.61 -28.61
C LYS A 95 20.95 3.58 -27.22
N GLY A 96 22.12 2.96 -27.10
CA GLY A 96 22.92 3.02 -25.86
C GLY A 96 23.20 4.46 -25.42
N GLY A 97 23.22 4.68 -24.10
CA GLY A 97 23.43 6.01 -23.49
C GLY A 97 22.24 6.95 -23.57
N THR A 98 21.06 6.49 -23.97
CA THR A 98 19.84 7.29 -23.99
C THR A 98 18.93 7.01 -22.80
N ARG A 99 18.01 7.93 -22.50
CA ARG A 99 16.91 7.77 -21.55
C ARG A 99 15.60 7.74 -22.32
N THR A 100 14.62 7.01 -21.80
CA THR A 100 13.24 6.98 -22.30
C THR A 100 12.31 7.63 -21.27
N SER A 101 11.23 8.26 -21.72
CA SER A 101 10.14 8.73 -20.88
C SER A 101 9.04 7.68 -20.68
N SER A 102 9.17 6.52 -21.33
CA SER A 102 8.23 5.41 -21.20
C SER A 102 8.18 4.91 -19.75
N PHE A 103 6.97 4.65 -19.28
CA PHE A 103 6.79 3.88 -18.06
C PHE A 103 7.02 2.40 -18.35
N VAL A 104 7.59 1.72 -17.36
CA VAL A 104 7.87 0.29 -17.38
C VAL A 104 7.51 -0.24 -16.00
N ASP A 105 6.68 -1.26 -15.96
CA ASP A 105 6.27 -1.94 -14.74
C ASP A 105 7.03 -3.27 -14.61
N PHE A 106 7.18 -3.80 -13.39
CA PHE A 106 7.88 -5.08 -13.23
C PHE A 106 7.16 -6.27 -13.84
N VAL A 107 5.85 -6.18 -14.01
CA VAL A 107 5.09 -7.18 -14.77
C VAL A 107 5.54 -7.24 -16.24
N ASP A 108 6.14 -6.16 -16.78
CA ASP A 108 6.66 -6.13 -18.15
C ASP A 108 7.97 -6.91 -18.32
N LEU A 109 8.69 -7.25 -17.23
CA LEU A 109 9.99 -7.91 -17.32
C LEU A 109 9.89 -9.33 -17.87
N VAL A 110 8.92 -10.11 -17.40
CA VAL A 110 8.70 -11.49 -17.89
C VAL A 110 8.43 -11.51 -19.40
N PRO A 111 7.42 -10.79 -19.94
CA PRO A 111 7.21 -10.76 -21.38
C PRO A 111 8.40 -10.15 -22.14
N THR A 112 9.12 -9.19 -21.56
CA THR A 112 10.34 -8.63 -22.17
C THR A 112 11.44 -9.66 -22.34
N VAL A 113 11.74 -10.46 -21.30
CA VAL A 113 12.77 -11.51 -21.39
C VAL A 113 12.38 -12.60 -22.40
N LEU A 114 11.10 -13.00 -22.43
CA LEU A 114 10.60 -13.94 -23.44
C LEU A 114 10.74 -13.38 -24.86
N SER A 115 10.40 -12.10 -25.05
CA SER A 115 10.53 -11.41 -26.34
C SER A 115 11.98 -11.29 -26.80
N LEU A 116 12.91 -11.01 -25.89
CA LEU A 116 14.36 -11.01 -26.15
C LEU A 116 14.87 -12.41 -26.56
N ALA A 117 14.36 -13.46 -25.93
CA ALA A 117 14.68 -14.84 -26.24
C ALA A 117 14.02 -15.36 -27.54
N GLY A 118 13.12 -14.59 -28.16
CA GLY A 118 12.34 -15.01 -29.33
C GLY A 118 11.27 -16.07 -29.00
N ILE A 119 10.86 -16.18 -27.74
CA ILE A 119 9.84 -17.11 -27.26
C ILE A 119 8.48 -16.42 -27.35
N LYS A 120 7.46 -17.16 -27.83
CA LYS A 120 6.07 -16.67 -27.83
C LYS A 120 5.61 -16.47 -26.38
N ILE A 121 5.13 -15.26 -26.07
CA ILE A 121 4.56 -14.94 -24.76
C ILE A 121 3.29 -15.78 -24.54
N PRO A 122 3.22 -16.58 -23.46
CA PRO A 122 2.01 -17.34 -23.13
C PRO A 122 0.81 -16.45 -22.84
N GLU A 123 -0.40 -16.99 -23.01
CA GLU A 123 -1.62 -16.35 -22.51
C GLU A 123 -1.61 -16.29 -20.98
N GLY A 124 -2.21 -15.25 -20.40
CA GLY A 124 -2.30 -15.07 -18.94
C GLY A 124 -1.06 -14.45 -18.29
N ILE A 125 -0.03 -14.07 -19.06
CA ILE A 125 1.07 -13.23 -18.57
C ILE A 125 0.65 -11.75 -18.63
N ASP A 126 0.71 -11.08 -17.48
CA ASP A 126 0.53 -9.64 -17.40
C ASP A 126 1.73 -8.88 -17.98
N GLY A 127 1.51 -7.60 -18.31
CA GLY A 127 2.53 -6.70 -18.83
C GLY A 127 2.74 -6.79 -20.34
N THR A 128 3.54 -5.86 -20.87
CA THR A 128 3.85 -5.72 -22.29
C THR A 128 5.36 -5.65 -22.48
N PRO A 129 5.94 -6.39 -23.45
CA PRO A 129 7.39 -6.33 -23.66
C PRO A 129 7.82 -4.93 -24.12
N PHE A 130 8.87 -4.36 -23.51
CA PHE A 130 9.45 -3.09 -23.94
C PHE A 130 10.76 -3.25 -24.75
N MET A 131 11.27 -4.47 -24.87
CA MET A 131 12.41 -4.84 -25.72
C MET A 131 12.16 -6.19 -26.40
N GLY A 132 12.77 -6.39 -27.56
CA GLY A 132 12.52 -7.56 -28.41
C GLY A 132 12.58 -7.24 -29.90
N LYS A 133 12.71 -8.29 -30.72
CA LYS A 133 12.83 -8.15 -32.18
C LYS A 133 11.60 -7.47 -32.77
N GLY A 134 11.80 -6.36 -33.48
CA GLY A 134 10.75 -5.67 -34.22
C GLY A 134 9.93 -4.64 -33.43
N LEU A 135 10.18 -4.49 -32.12
CA LEU A 135 9.60 -3.40 -31.35
C LEU A 135 10.19 -2.06 -31.78
N LYS A 136 9.35 -1.03 -31.86
CA LYS A 136 9.76 0.33 -32.25
C LYS A 136 9.68 1.27 -31.06
N LYS A 137 10.68 2.15 -30.95
CA LYS A 137 10.74 3.21 -29.93
C LYS A 137 9.43 4.00 -29.83
N SER A 138 8.84 4.37 -30.96
CA SER A 138 7.59 5.14 -31.04
C SER A 138 6.34 4.39 -30.56
N GLN A 139 6.41 3.07 -30.38
CA GLN A 139 5.35 2.29 -29.75
C GLN A 139 5.54 2.27 -28.24
N ILE A 140 6.78 2.06 -27.78
CA ILE A 140 7.12 1.98 -26.36
C ILE A 140 6.91 3.33 -25.67
N GLU A 141 7.37 4.43 -26.26
CA GLU A 141 7.23 5.78 -25.68
C GLU A 141 5.78 6.30 -25.59
N LYS A 142 4.79 5.53 -26.06
CA LYS A 142 3.37 5.83 -25.79
C LYS A 142 2.91 5.35 -24.41
N GLN A 143 3.68 4.47 -23.77
CA GLN A 143 3.37 3.98 -22.43
C GLN A 143 3.67 5.09 -21.43
N ASP A 144 2.63 5.82 -21.03
CA ASP A 144 2.70 6.93 -20.09
C ASP A 144 1.90 6.67 -18.80
N THR A 145 1.41 5.44 -18.61
CA THR A 145 0.50 5.05 -17.53
C THR A 145 1.06 3.85 -16.76
N THR A 146 1.01 3.90 -15.42
CA THR A 146 1.43 2.81 -14.51
C THR A 146 0.46 2.71 -13.33
N PHE A 147 0.32 1.52 -12.77
CA PHE A 147 -0.55 1.22 -11.64
C PHE A 147 0.25 0.71 -10.44
N GLY A 148 -0.14 1.13 -9.23
CA GLY A 148 0.51 0.74 -7.97
C GLY A 148 -0.49 0.15 -6.98
N TYR A 149 -0.01 -0.80 -6.15
CA TYR A 149 -0.81 -1.57 -5.20
C TYR A 149 -0.08 -1.69 -3.88
N ALA A 150 -0.77 -1.37 -2.78
CA ALA A 150 -0.26 -1.61 -1.44
C ALA A 150 -1.40 -2.11 -0.55
N ASP A 151 -1.24 -3.34 -0.07
CA ASP A 151 -2.20 -4.01 0.81
C ASP A 151 -1.58 -4.19 2.20
N ARG A 152 -1.13 -5.42 2.50
CA ARG A 152 -0.52 -5.78 3.77
C ARG A 152 1.00 -5.67 3.74
N PHE A 153 1.56 -5.05 4.79
CA PHE A 153 2.98 -5.06 5.09
C PHE A 153 3.20 -5.64 6.50
N ASP A 154 3.58 -6.93 6.55
CA ASP A 154 3.58 -7.74 7.78
C ASP A 154 2.23 -7.68 8.52
N GLU A 155 2.19 -7.13 9.74
CA GLU A 155 0.96 -6.98 10.53
C GLU A 155 0.15 -5.71 10.21
N LYS A 156 0.69 -4.78 9.39
CA LYS A 156 0.00 -3.56 8.95
C LYS A 156 -0.89 -3.87 7.74
N TYR A 157 -2.19 -3.73 7.90
CA TYR A 157 -3.14 -3.77 6.79
C TYR A 157 -3.46 -2.37 6.28
N ASP A 158 -3.56 -2.28 4.97
CA ASP A 158 -4.06 -1.13 4.24
C ASP A 158 -4.75 -1.63 2.95
N LEU A 159 -5.44 -0.75 2.25
CA LEU A 159 -5.87 -1.00 0.86
C LEU A 159 -5.70 0.31 0.10
N VAL A 160 -4.60 0.42 -0.64
CA VAL A 160 -4.24 1.61 -1.40
C VAL A 160 -3.95 1.21 -2.84
N ARG A 161 -4.47 2.00 -3.77
CA ARG A 161 -4.24 1.86 -5.21
C ARG A 161 -3.79 3.18 -5.78
N SER A 162 -2.95 3.16 -6.80
CA SER A 162 -2.56 4.39 -7.51
C SER A 162 -2.54 4.19 -9.01
N VAL A 163 -2.83 5.26 -9.74
CA VAL A 163 -2.50 5.37 -11.17
C VAL A 163 -1.66 6.62 -11.36
N ARG A 164 -0.55 6.49 -12.07
CA ARG A 164 0.21 7.64 -12.58
C ARG A 164 0.05 7.68 -14.08
N LYS A 165 -0.30 8.86 -14.61
CA LYS A 165 -0.36 9.13 -16.05
C LYS A 165 0.41 10.41 -16.37
N GLY A 166 1.52 10.27 -17.09
CA GLY A 166 2.47 11.34 -17.34
C GLY A 166 2.94 11.98 -16.03
N LYS A 167 2.68 13.27 -15.86
CA LYS A 167 3.08 14.02 -14.67
C LYS A 167 2.11 13.92 -13.50
N TYR A 168 0.88 13.44 -13.70
CA TYR A 168 -0.09 13.37 -12.62
C TYR A 168 -0.16 11.98 -12.02
N LYS A 169 -0.34 11.93 -10.70
CA LYS A 169 -0.56 10.71 -9.97
C LYS A 169 -1.75 10.83 -9.05
N TYR A 170 -2.64 9.86 -9.17
CA TYR A 170 -3.81 9.69 -8.34
C TYR A 170 -3.58 8.52 -7.37
N ILE A 171 -3.93 8.71 -6.11
CA ILE A 171 -3.88 7.69 -5.06
C ILE A 171 -5.27 7.56 -4.45
N ARG A 172 -5.78 6.33 -4.35
CA ARG A 172 -7.04 5.98 -3.69
C ARG A 172 -6.74 5.27 -2.38
N ASN A 173 -7.19 5.85 -1.26
CA ASN A 173 -7.10 5.26 0.07
C ASN A 173 -8.47 4.70 0.47
N TYR A 174 -8.69 3.40 0.36
CA TYR A 174 -9.99 2.78 0.67
C TYR A 174 -10.31 2.77 2.18
N GLN A 175 -9.31 3.01 3.03
CA GLN A 175 -9.44 3.23 4.47
C GLN A 175 -8.81 4.58 4.84
N PRO A 176 -9.46 5.71 4.58
CA PRO A 176 -8.86 7.04 4.76
C PRO A 176 -8.54 7.37 6.22
N PHE A 177 -9.30 6.81 7.17
CA PHE A 177 -9.05 6.98 8.60
C PHE A 177 -7.76 6.29 9.10
N ASN A 178 -7.13 5.43 8.30
CA ASN A 178 -5.79 4.88 8.56
C ASN A 178 -4.72 5.98 8.46
N VAL A 179 -3.58 5.71 9.10
CA VAL A 179 -2.39 6.56 9.06
C VAL A 179 -1.21 5.79 8.44
N ASP A 180 -0.37 6.47 7.65
CA ASP A 180 0.77 5.82 6.99
C ASP A 180 1.79 5.31 8.03
N GLY A 181 1.96 6.05 9.12
CA GLY A 181 2.79 5.72 10.27
C GLY A 181 2.23 4.68 11.24
N LEU A 182 1.20 3.91 10.86
CA LEU A 182 0.66 2.85 11.72
C LEU A 182 1.77 1.89 12.16
N TYR A 183 1.81 1.55 13.46
CA TYR A 183 2.87 0.72 14.03
C TYR A 183 3.04 -0.58 13.24
N ASN A 184 4.28 -0.80 12.83
CA ASN A 184 4.79 -2.01 12.20
C ASN A 184 6.16 -2.32 12.82
N TYR A 185 6.26 -3.44 13.51
CA TYR A 185 7.42 -3.89 14.26
C TYR A 185 8.71 -3.74 13.47
N TYR A 186 8.76 -4.23 12.23
CA TYR A 186 9.97 -4.19 11.42
C TYR A 186 10.44 -2.75 11.12
N ARG A 187 9.53 -1.86 10.70
CA ARG A 187 9.83 -0.46 10.41
C ARG A 187 10.28 0.30 11.65
N TYR A 188 9.65 0.05 12.78
CA TYR A 188 9.93 0.75 14.04
C TYR A 188 11.22 0.27 14.74
N LYS A 189 11.89 -0.77 14.23
CA LYS A 189 13.29 -1.06 14.57
C LYS A 189 14.26 0.00 14.05
N MET A 190 13.87 0.76 13.02
CA MET A 190 14.72 1.79 12.43
C MET A 190 14.72 3.05 13.30
N LEU A 191 15.91 3.53 13.65
CA LEU A 191 16.08 4.73 14.48
C LEU A 191 15.32 5.94 13.94
N ALA A 192 15.35 6.15 12.62
CA ALA A 192 14.64 7.25 11.97
C ALA A 192 13.11 7.18 12.11
N TYR A 193 12.51 5.97 12.01
CA TYR A 193 11.06 5.81 12.22
C TYR A 193 10.68 6.10 13.68
N LYS A 194 11.47 5.57 14.62
CA LYS A 194 11.23 5.76 16.06
C LYS A 194 11.32 7.23 16.45
N GLU A 195 12.41 7.92 16.06
CA GLU A 195 12.58 9.34 16.35
C GLU A 195 11.49 10.20 15.68
N TRP A 196 11.12 9.91 14.43
CA TRP A 196 10.08 10.66 13.73
C TRP A 196 8.72 10.54 14.44
N TYR A 197 8.36 9.35 14.91
CA TYR A 197 7.14 9.13 15.70
C TYR A 197 7.20 9.78 17.08
N GLU A 198 8.34 9.74 17.77
CA GLU A 198 8.53 10.43 19.05
C GLU A 198 8.40 11.95 18.90
N LEU A 199 8.93 12.53 17.83
CA LEU A 199 8.78 13.96 17.53
C LEU A 199 7.32 14.33 17.24
N TYR A 200 6.58 13.46 16.54
CA TYR A 200 5.15 13.64 16.29
C TYR A 200 4.36 13.68 17.61
N ASN A 201 4.54 12.68 18.47
CA ASN A 201 3.83 12.60 19.75
C ASN A 201 4.17 13.75 20.71
N ASN A 202 5.37 14.33 20.59
CA ASN A 202 5.79 15.49 21.38
C ASN A 202 5.40 16.85 20.75
N GLY A 203 4.65 16.86 19.64
CA GLY A 203 4.22 18.09 18.96
C GLY A 203 5.37 18.92 18.38
N LYS A 204 6.48 18.26 17.99
CA LYS A 204 7.71 18.93 17.50
C LYS A 204 7.84 18.96 15.97
N LEU A 205 6.89 18.38 15.26
CA LEU A 205 6.87 18.34 13.80
C LEU A 205 6.06 19.50 13.23
N ASN A 206 6.42 19.96 12.03
CA ASN A 206 5.56 20.84 11.25
C ASN A 206 4.43 20.05 10.55
N ASP A 207 3.52 20.74 9.88
CA ASP A 207 2.37 20.12 9.20
C ASP A 207 2.79 19.08 8.16
N ILE A 208 3.78 19.40 7.31
CA ILE A 208 4.28 18.52 6.25
C ILE A 208 4.84 17.21 6.84
N GLN A 209 5.65 17.32 7.89
CA GLN A 209 6.26 16.17 8.56
C GLN A 209 5.22 15.35 9.34
N SER A 210 4.14 16.00 9.81
CA SER A 210 3.06 15.34 10.55
C SER A 210 2.10 14.58 9.63
N GLN A 211 2.03 14.91 8.34
CA GLN A 211 1.13 14.24 7.37
C GLN A 211 1.21 12.72 7.42
N PHE A 212 2.41 12.16 7.61
CA PHE A 212 2.62 10.70 7.65
C PHE A 212 1.92 10.00 8.82
N PHE A 213 1.66 10.70 9.92
CA PHE A 213 1.00 10.17 11.11
C PHE A 213 -0.47 10.60 11.22
N ASN A 214 -0.92 11.45 10.31
CA ASN A 214 -2.30 11.91 10.24
C ASN A 214 -3.16 10.94 9.41
N ALA A 215 -4.48 11.00 9.63
CA ALA A 215 -5.43 10.33 8.76
C ALA A 215 -5.37 10.91 7.35
N ARG A 216 -5.59 10.07 6.34
CA ARG A 216 -5.51 10.44 4.93
C ARG A 216 -6.87 10.87 4.40
N SER A 217 -6.87 11.57 3.27
CA SER A 217 -8.08 11.75 2.47
C SER A 217 -8.44 10.46 1.72
N PRO A 218 -9.73 10.23 1.37
CA PRO A 218 -10.16 9.09 0.55
C PRO A 218 -9.41 8.98 -0.78
N GLU A 219 -8.95 10.12 -1.30
CA GLU A 219 -8.16 10.21 -2.50
C GLU A 219 -7.13 11.35 -2.42
N ALA A 220 -6.08 11.25 -3.23
CA ALA A 220 -5.10 12.30 -3.41
C ALA A 220 -4.68 12.43 -4.87
N LEU A 221 -4.33 13.64 -5.29
CA LEU A 221 -3.81 13.95 -6.62
C LEU A 221 -2.53 14.77 -6.48
N TYR A 222 -1.48 14.42 -7.21
CA TYR A 222 -0.20 15.11 -7.20
C TYR A 222 0.27 15.42 -8.63
N ASP A 223 0.84 16.62 -8.84
CA ASP A 223 1.64 16.95 -10.02
C ASP A 223 3.12 16.64 -9.70
N ILE A 224 3.59 15.46 -10.12
CA ILE A 224 4.91 14.91 -9.78
C ILE A 224 6.06 15.77 -10.31
N GLU A 225 5.85 16.52 -11.39
CA GLU A 225 6.89 17.41 -11.93
C GLU A 225 7.10 18.65 -11.06
N LYS A 226 6.02 19.19 -10.50
CA LYS A 226 6.08 20.38 -9.62
C LYS A 226 6.30 20.02 -8.16
N ASP A 227 5.81 18.86 -7.74
CA ASP A 227 5.88 18.33 -6.39
C ASP A 227 6.40 16.89 -6.40
N PRO A 228 7.71 16.69 -6.62
CA PRO A 228 8.32 15.35 -6.72
C PRO A 228 8.30 14.56 -5.40
N HIS A 229 7.88 15.20 -4.30
CA HIS A 229 7.80 14.59 -2.98
C HIS A 229 6.35 14.27 -2.57
N GLU A 230 5.36 14.62 -3.39
CA GLU A 230 3.94 14.35 -3.18
C GLU A 230 3.45 14.88 -1.82
N ILE A 231 3.74 16.15 -1.53
CA ILE A 231 3.41 16.84 -0.27
C ILE A 231 2.06 17.55 -0.36
N ASN A 232 1.72 18.07 -1.54
CA ASN A 232 0.58 18.94 -1.77
C ASN A 232 -0.52 18.17 -2.50
N ASN A 233 -1.51 17.70 -1.74
CA ASN A 233 -2.67 17.03 -2.31
C ASN A 233 -3.58 18.02 -3.05
N LEU A 234 -3.73 17.84 -4.36
CA LEU A 234 -4.54 18.65 -5.27
C LEU A 234 -5.98 18.15 -5.43
N ALA A 235 -6.41 17.10 -4.72
CA ALA A 235 -7.73 16.50 -4.91
C ALA A 235 -8.90 17.47 -4.62
N GLN A 236 -8.70 18.44 -3.73
CA GLN A 236 -9.70 19.47 -3.43
C GLN A 236 -9.52 20.76 -4.24
N ASN A 237 -8.59 20.77 -5.22
CA ASN A 237 -8.32 21.93 -6.05
C ASN A 237 -9.23 21.92 -7.29
N ASP A 238 -10.13 22.91 -7.39
CA ASP A 238 -11.10 23.01 -8.49
C ASP A 238 -10.45 23.04 -9.89
N GLN A 239 -9.26 23.60 -10.04
CA GLN A 239 -8.55 23.66 -11.33
C GLN A 239 -8.11 22.27 -11.81
N HIS A 240 -7.99 21.29 -10.92
CA HIS A 240 -7.54 19.93 -11.22
C HIS A 240 -8.67 18.91 -11.20
N LYS A 241 -9.93 19.34 -11.02
CA LYS A 241 -11.10 18.47 -10.88
C LYS A 241 -11.28 17.50 -12.05
N GLU A 242 -11.09 17.98 -13.28
CA GLU A 242 -11.20 17.12 -14.48
C GLU A 242 -10.12 16.03 -14.49
N THR A 243 -8.87 16.39 -14.14
CA THR A 243 -7.77 15.44 -14.03
C THR A 243 -8.01 14.41 -12.93
N LEU A 244 -8.50 14.85 -11.77
CA LEU A 244 -8.88 13.97 -10.66
C LEU A 244 -9.92 12.94 -11.10
N ILE A 245 -11.02 13.38 -11.72
CA ILE A 245 -12.11 12.50 -12.16
C ILE A 245 -11.60 11.51 -13.21
N ASN A 246 -10.83 11.97 -14.21
CA ASN A 246 -10.30 11.10 -15.25
C ASN A 246 -9.39 9.99 -14.69
N LEU A 247 -8.49 10.32 -13.76
CA LEU A 247 -7.59 9.34 -13.15
C LEU A 247 -8.31 8.42 -12.16
N ARG A 248 -9.31 8.94 -11.44
CA ARG A 248 -10.20 8.12 -10.60
C ARG A 248 -10.93 7.07 -11.44
N GLU A 249 -11.53 7.48 -12.55
CA GLU A 249 -12.22 6.56 -13.48
C GLU A 249 -11.24 5.56 -14.09
N THR A 250 -10.04 6.01 -14.49
CA THR A 250 -8.99 5.13 -15.02
C THR A 250 -8.61 4.06 -14.00
N LEU A 251 -8.37 4.43 -12.75
CA LEU A 251 -8.02 3.47 -11.70
C LEU A 251 -9.19 2.54 -11.38
N ASN A 252 -10.42 3.06 -11.26
CA ASN A 252 -11.59 2.24 -10.98
C ASN A 252 -11.83 1.20 -12.08
N ASN A 253 -11.79 1.60 -13.35
CA ASN A 253 -11.95 0.70 -14.48
C ASN A 253 -10.89 -0.42 -14.46
N HIS A 254 -9.65 -0.06 -14.13
CA HIS A 254 -8.56 -1.02 -13.99
C HIS A 254 -8.82 -2.04 -12.87
N VAL A 255 -9.12 -1.58 -11.66
CA VAL A 255 -9.37 -2.43 -10.48
C VAL A 255 -10.60 -3.35 -10.70
N VAL A 256 -11.68 -2.83 -11.30
CA VAL A 256 -12.86 -3.64 -11.67
C VAL A 256 -12.50 -4.67 -12.74
N SER A 257 -11.73 -4.29 -13.75
CA SER A 257 -11.35 -5.21 -14.84
C SER A 257 -10.56 -6.42 -14.35
N GLN A 258 -9.69 -6.21 -13.35
CA GLN A 258 -8.86 -7.24 -12.75
C GLN A 258 -9.62 -8.16 -11.80
N ALA A 259 -10.84 -7.77 -11.40
CA ALA A 259 -11.55 -8.40 -10.28
C ALA A 259 -10.64 -8.46 -9.04
N ASP A 260 -10.15 -7.29 -8.59
CA ASP A 260 -9.19 -7.18 -7.48
C ASP A 260 -9.70 -7.89 -6.22
N LEU A 261 -9.04 -9.00 -5.90
CA LEU A 261 -9.42 -9.91 -4.82
C LEU A 261 -9.25 -9.28 -3.43
N SER A 262 -8.48 -8.19 -3.34
CA SER A 262 -8.19 -7.49 -2.08
C SER A 262 -9.41 -6.76 -1.50
N PHE A 263 -10.51 -6.69 -2.26
CA PHE A 263 -11.81 -6.21 -1.74
C PHE A 263 -12.50 -7.22 -0.84
N PHE A 264 -12.11 -8.49 -0.89
CA PHE A 264 -12.42 -9.43 0.17
C PHE A 264 -11.44 -9.28 1.33
N PRO A 265 -11.87 -9.45 2.58
CA PRO A 265 -10.92 -9.56 3.68
C PRO A 265 -9.93 -10.71 3.42
N GLU A 266 -8.62 -10.46 3.60
CA GLU A 266 -7.57 -11.45 3.35
C GLU A 266 -7.87 -12.83 3.98
N PRO A 267 -8.33 -12.96 5.24
CA PRO A 267 -8.65 -14.26 5.82
C PRO A 267 -9.70 -15.04 5.03
N TYR A 268 -10.74 -14.36 4.55
CA TYR A 268 -11.78 -14.97 3.73
C TYR A 268 -11.23 -15.43 2.37
N PHE A 269 -10.41 -14.59 1.72
CA PHE A 269 -9.78 -14.97 0.45
C PHE A 269 -8.83 -16.15 0.60
N LEU A 270 -8.03 -16.18 1.67
CA LEU A 270 -7.09 -17.28 1.93
C LEU A 270 -7.81 -18.63 2.08
N GLU A 271 -8.98 -18.64 2.73
CA GLU A 271 -9.78 -19.85 2.92
C GLU A 271 -10.54 -20.27 1.66
N ASN A 272 -11.08 -19.30 0.90
CA ASN A 272 -12.07 -19.59 -0.14
C ASN A 272 -11.54 -19.50 -1.58
N GLY A 273 -10.45 -18.76 -1.81
CA GLY A 273 -10.00 -18.39 -3.15
C GLY A 273 -8.53 -18.67 -3.47
N LEU A 274 -7.67 -18.89 -2.47
CA LEU A 274 -6.22 -19.04 -2.69
C LEU A 274 -5.86 -20.24 -3.60
N ALA A 275 -6.64 -21.32 -3.54
CA ALA A 275 -6.37 -22.53 -4.32
C ALA A 275 -6.42 -22.28 -5.84
N ASP A 276 -7.30 -21.38 -6.29
CA ASP A 276 -7.38 -20.92 -7.67
C ASP A 276 -7.90 -19.47 -7.70
N ALA A 277 -6.96 -18.52 -7.51
CA ALA A 277 -7.26 -17.11 -7.40
C ALA A 277 -7.90 -16.54 -8.69
N VAL A 278 -7.53 -17.07 -9.86
CA VAL A 278 -8.02 -16.58 -11.15
C VAL A 278 -9.49 -16.95 -11.30
N SER A 279 -9.83 -18.24 -11.15
CA SER A 279 -11.22 -18.69 -11.26
C SER A 279 -12.09 -18.04 -10.18
N PHE A 280 -11.60 -17.97 -8.93
CA PHE A 280 -12.30 -17.32 -7.83
C PHE A 280 -12.62 -15.84 -8.15
N GLY A 281 -11.67 -15.11 -8.74
CA GLY A 281 -11.89 -13.72 -9.16
C GLY A 281 -12.92 -13.57 -10.27
N GLN A 282 -12.88 -14.46 -11.28
CA GLN A 282 -13.88 -14.43 -12.37
C GLN A 282 -15.28 -14.77 -11.87
N GLU A 283 -15.42 -15.78 -11.02
CA GLU A 283 -16.71 -16.20 -10.44
C GLU A 283 -17.31 -15.11 -9.54
N ASN A 284 -16.46 -14.35 -8.83
CA ASN A 284 -16.88 -13.31 -7.90
C ASN A 284 -16.87 -11.90 -8.50
N LYS A 285 -16.60 -11.74 -9.80
CA LYS A 285 -16.43 -10.43 -10.44
C LYS A 285 -17.56 -9.44 -10.15
N ASN A 286 -18.81 -9.89 -10.26
CA ASN A 286 -20.00 -9.07 -9.97
C ASN A 286 -20.13 -8.69 -8.49
N LEU A 287 -19.64 -9.54 -7.59
CA LEU A 287 -19.63 -9.21 -6.16
C LEU A 287 -18.53 -8.19 -5.89
N ILE A 288 -17.32 -8.41 -6.41
CA ILE A 288 -16.17 -7.50 -6.27
C ILE A 288 -16.53 -6.09 -6.76
N GLU A 289 -17.20 -5.97 -7.91
CA GLU A 289 -17.68 -4.68 -8.41
C GLU A 289 -18.63 -3.97 -7.42
N LYS A 290 -19.51 -4.70 -6.74
CA LYS A 290 -20.37 -4.16 -5.68
C LYS A 290 -19.58 -3.76 -4.44
N LEU A 291 -18.54 -4.51 -4.07
CA LEU A 291 -17.65 -4.17 -2.95
C LEU A 291 -16.90 -2.86 -3.25
N ILE A 292 -16.34 -2.73 -4.46
CA ILE A 292 -15.69 -1.50 -4.95
C ILE A 292 -16.68 -0.33 -4.90
N THR A 293 -17.88 -0.51 -5.46
CA THR A 293 -18.93 0.53 -5.45
C THR A 293 -19.33 0.96 -4.03
N THR A 294 -19.37 0.01 -3.09
CA THR A 294 -19.67 0.29 -1.67
C THR A 294 -18.52 1.06 -1.01
N ALA A 295 -17.27 0.70 -1.31
CA ALA A 295 -16.10 1.39 -0.80
C ALA A 295 -16.01 2.86 -1.32
N ASP A 296 -16.42 3.08 -2.58
CA ASP A 296 -16.40 4.38 -3.23
C ASP A 296 -17.50 5.35 -2.78
N LEU A 297 -18.43 4.91 -1.91
CA LEU A 297 -19.31 5.83 -1.18
C LEU A 297 -18.50 6.89 -0.41
N SER A 298 -17.29 6.55 0.04
CA SER A 298 -16.36 7.48 0.72
C SER A 298 -15.79 8.61 -0.17
N LEU A 299 -16.02 8.58 -1.49
CA LEU A 299 -15.59 9.63 -2.42
C LEU A 299 -16.64 10.73 -2.63
N GLN A 300 -17.86 10.56 -2.08
CA GLN A 300 -18.99 11.47 -2.29
C GLN A 300 -19.36 12.19 -0.99
N PRO A 301 -20.02 13.37 -1.07
CA PRO A 301 -20.57 14.04 0.11
C PRO A 301 -21.54 13.12 0.88
N TYR A 302 -21.46 13.13 2.22
CA TYR A 302 -22.22 12.21 3.06
C TYR A 302 -23.74 12.26 2.81
N ASN A 303 -24.29 13.46 2.64
CA ASN A 303 -25.71 13.70 2.38
C ASN A 303 -26.21 13.06 1.07
N GLU A 304 -25.34 12.76 0.11
CA GLU A 304 -25.69 12.10 -1.15
C GLU A 304 -25.63 10.57 -1.05
N VAL A 305 -24.94 10.02 -0.05
CA VAL A 305 -24.67 8.57 0.08
C VAL A 305 -25.20 7.91 1.33
N SER A 306 -25.69 8.67 2.33
CA SER A 306 -26.20 8.11 3.59
C SER A 306 -27.23 6.96 3.39
N SER A 307 -28.17 7.12 2.45
CA SER A 307 -29.16 6.07 2.14
C SER A 307 -28.50 4.80 1.60
N LYS A 308 -27.49 4.93 0.72
CA LYS A 308 -26.73 3.80 0.17
C LYS A 308 -25.89 3.12 1.25
N ILE A 309 -25.33 3.88 2.19
CA ILE A 309 -24.63 3.32 3.36
C ILE A 309 -25.60 2.50 4.21
N LYS A 310 -26.80 3.03 4.49
CA LYS A 310 -27.85 2.30 5.20
C LYS A 310 -28.22 0.99 4.48
N ASP A 311 -28.32 1.01 3.15
CA ASP A 311 -28.58 -0.20 2.36
C ASP A 311 -27.44 -1.21 2.47
N ALA A 312 -26.18 -0.75 2.41
CA ALA A 312 -25.00 -1.59 2.59
C ALA A 312 -24.97 -2.26 3.97
N LEU A 313 -25.24 -1.51 5.05
CA LEU A 313 -25.30 -2.03 6.42
C LEU A 313 -26.42 -3.06 6.64
N ASN A 314 -27.49 -3.00 5.85
CA ASN A 314 -28.60 -3.97 5.91
C ASN A 314 -28.47 -5.11 4.89
N ASN A 315 -27.37 -5.15 4.13
CA ASN A 315 -27.19 -6.17 3.11
C ASN A 315 -26.99 -7.56 3.72
N LYS A 316 -27.50 -8.59 3.04
CA LYS A 316 -27.32 -10.00 3.45
C LYS A 316 -25.87 -10.46 3.32
N ASN A 317 -25.13 -9.95 2.33
CA ASN A 317 -23.73 -10.28 2.14
C ASN A 317 -22.86 -9.56 3.20
N PRO A 318 -22.05 -10.27 3.99
CA PRO A 318 -21.25 -9.67 5.05
C PRO A 318 -20.18 -8.71 4.54
N TRP A 319 -19.63 -8.93 3.35
CA TRP A 319 -18.56 -8.09 2.81
C TRP A 319 -19.07 -6.75 2.29
N ILE A 320 -20.35 -6.68 1.89
CA ILE A 320 -21.02 -5.39 1.65
C ILE A 320 -21.23 -4.64 2.98
N ARG A 321 -21.63 -5.33 4.06
CA ARG A 321 -21.71 -4.70 5.40
C ARG A 321 -20.35 -4.21 5.87
N TYR A 322 -19.30 -5.02 5.67
CA TYR A 322 -17.91 -4.69 5.99
C TYR A 322 -17.47 -3.38 5.33
N TRP A 323 -17.68 -3.22 4.02
CA TRP A 323 -17.37 -1.97 3.32
C TRP A 323 -18.30 -0.81 3.71
N GLY A 324 -19.58 -1.08 4.01
CA GLY A 324 -20.50 -0.06 4.55
C GLY A 324 -20.04 0.52 5.88
N LEU A 325 -19.44 -0.30 6.76
CA LEU A 325 -18.85 0.14 8.03
C LEU A 325 -17.57 0.95 7.81
N ILE A 326 -16.72 0.55 6.86
CA ILE A 326 -15.54 1.35 6.46
C ILE A 326 -15.97 2.72 5.91
N ALA A 327 -17.03 2.77 5.11
CA ALA A 327 -17.61 4.03 4.67
C ALA A 327 -18.08 4.89 5.86
N CYS A 328 -18.79 4.30 6.84
CA CYS A 328 -19.16 5.01 8.07
C CYS A 328 -17.93 5.57 8.80
N SER A 329 -16.88 4.77 8.99
CA SER A 329 -15.63 5.20 9.64
C SER A 329 -14.91 6.32 8.87
N SER A 330 -15.09 6.40 7.56
CA SER A 330 -14.55 7.47 6.71
C SER A 330 -15.27 8.80 6.93
N PHE A 331 -16.57 8.78 7.22
CA PHE A 331 -17.39 9.96 7.51
C PHE A 331 -17.43 10.34 9.00
N GLY A 332 -16.96 9.47 9.89
CA GLY A 332 -16.93 9.74 11.33
C GLY A 332 -18.32 10.05 11.91
N LEU A 333 -18.42 11.16 12.64
CA LEU A 333 -19.65 11.56 13.32
C LEU A 333 -20.80 11.97 12.38
N GLU A 334 -20.53 12.24 11.08
CA GLU A 334 -21.61 12.46 10.11
C GLU A 334 -22.47 11.20 9.95
N ALA A 335 -21.87 10.01 10.04
CA ALA A 335 -22.55 8.72 9.95
C ALA A 335 -23.35 8.32 11.22
N LYS A 336 -23.49 9.21 12.20
CA LYS A 336 -24.11 8.90 13.51
C LYS A 336 -25.58 8.47 13.40
N GLU A 337 -26.30 8.86 12.35
CA GLU A 337 -27.68 8.39 12.14
C GLU A 337 -27.79 6.86 11.97
N HIS A 338 -26.68 6.19 11.62
CA HIS A 338 -26.63 4.73 11.51
C HIS A 338 -26.23 4.03 12.81
N LEU A 339 -25.99 4.77 13.90
CA LEU A 339 -25.44 4.24 15.16
C LEU A 339 -26.20 3.03 15.71
N ASN A 340 -27.55 3.06 15.67
CA ASN A 340 -28.36 1.93 16.13
C ASN A 340 -28.06 0.65 15.33
N LYS A 341 -27.89 0.78 14.01
CA LYS A 341 -27.54 -0.36 13.16
C LYS A 341 -26.11 -0.83 13.40
N ILE A 342 -25.17 0.10 13.58
CA ILE A 342 -23.76 -0.22 13.85
C ILE A 342 -23.63 -0.98 15.19
N ASN A 343 -24.30 -0.52 16.25
CA ASN A 343 -24.33 -1.25 17.54
C ASN A 343 -24.95 -2.64 17.39
N SER A 344 -26.08 -2.74 16.67
CA SER A 344 -26.73 -4.03 16.40
C SER A 344 -25.80 -5.00 15.66
N ILE A 345 -25.02 -4.51 14.68
CA ILE A 345 -24.00 -5.31 13.97
C ILE A 345 -22.89 -5.74 14.93
N PHE A 346 -22.33 -4.80 15.70
CA PHE A 346 -21.25 -5.11 16.65
C PHE A 346 -21.64 -6.22 17.62
N GLU A 347 -22.87 -6.19 18.13
CA GLU A 347 -23.41 -7.18 19.05
C GLU A 347 -23.74 -8.51 18.35
N ASN A 348 -24.42 -8.46 17.19
CA ASN A 348 -25.20 -9.59 16.69
C ASN A 348 -24.80 -10.14 15.31
N ASP A 349 -23.84 -9.54 14.58
CA ASP A 349 -23.45 -10.07 13.27
C ASP A 349 -22.90 -11.51 13.38
N SER A 350 -22.90 -12.28 12.29
CA SER A 350 -22.29 -13.61 12.30
C SER A 350 -20.78 -13.55 12.08
N GLU A 351 -20.29 -12.52 11.39
CA GLU A 351 -18.89 -12.41 10.99
C GLU A 351 -18.08 -11.56 11.98
N ASN A 352 -17.02 -12.14 12.55
CA ASN A 352 -16.12 -11.43 13.47
C ASN A 352 -15.50 -10.18 12.81
N LEU A 353 -15.11 -10.29 11.53
CA LEU A 353 -14.55 -9.17 10.77
C LEU A 353 -15.55 -8.04 10.51
N VAL A 354 -16.85 -8.35 10.45
CA VAL A 354 -17.88 -7.30 10.35
C VAL A 354 -18.09 -6.65 11.73
N LYS A 355 -18.10 -7.45 12.81
CA LYS A 355 -18.17 -6.92 14.19
C LYS A 355 -17.01 -5.98 14.50
N ILE A 356 -15.78 -6.35 14.14
CA ILE A 356 -14.61 -5.51 14.44
C ILE A 356 -14.65 -4.18 13.67
N ARG A 357 -15.22 -4.15 12.45
CA ARG A 357 -15.42 -2.89 11.71
C ARG A 357 -16.48 -1.99 12.34
N ALA A 358 -17.51 -2.57 12.96
CA ALA A 358 -18.45 -1.81 13.76
C ALA A 358 -17.79 -1.24 15.02
N ALA A 359 -16.95 -2.04 15.70
CA ALA A 359 -16.13 -1.56 16.82
C ALA A 359 -15.16 -0.44 16.40
N GLU A 360 -14.53 -0.56 15.23
CA GLU A 360 -13.64 0.46 14.66
C GLU A 360 -14.34 1.81 14.56
N TYR A 361 -15.54 1.85 13.98
CA TYR A 361 -16.34 3.08 13.90
C TYR A 361 -16.58 3.68 15.29
N LEU A 362 -17.04 2.87 16.24
CA LEU A 362 -17.36 3.33 17.60
C LEU A 362 -16.12 3.91 18.29
N LEU A 363 -15.00 3.19 18.24
CA LEU A 363 -13.75 3.57 18.87
C LEU A 363 -13.12 4.82 18.23
N LEU A 364 -13.11 4.92 16.89
CA LEU A 364 -12.59 6.08 16.17
C LEU A 364 -13.35 7.38 16.51
N ASN A 365 -14.62 7.25 16.90
CA ASN A 365 -15.49 8.38 17.26
C ASN A 365 -15.64 8.57 18.78
N ASN A 366 -14.80 7.91 19.60
CA ASN A 366 -14.86 7.96 21.07
C ASN A 366 -16.24 7.61 21.64
N LEU A 367 -16.99 6.74 20.97
CA LEU A 367 -18.29 6.26 21.43
C LEU A 367 -18.08 5.10 22.40
N LYS A 368 -18.96 5.01 23.41
CA LYS A 368 -18.89 3.97 24.44
C LYS A 368 -19.07 2.58 23.80
N ILE A 369 -18.19 1.67 24.17
CA ILE A 369 -18.19 0.27 23.73
C ILE A 369 -18.05 -0.66 24.93
N ASP A 370 -18.63 -1.84 24.86
CA ASP A 370 -18.37 -2.91 25.82
C ASP A 370 -17.06 -3.63 25.46
N SER A 371 -16.01 -3.40 26.25
CA SER A 371 -14.70 -4.04 26.04
C SER A 371 -14.76 -5.57 26.15
N SER A 372 -15.72 -6.13 26.90
CA SER A 372 -15.90 -7.58 26.99
C SER A 372 -16.34 -8.18 25.65
N LEU A 373 -17.15 -7.45 24.87
CA LEU A 373 -17.58 -7.88 23.55
C LEU A 373 -16.44 -7.85 22.54
N ILE A 374 -15.55 -6.84 22.61
CA ILE A 374 -14.30 -6.84 21.81
C ILE A 374 -13.49 -8.09 22.10
N ASN A 375 -13.26 -8.40 23.38
CA ASN A 375 -12.49 -9.57 23.78
C ASN A 375 -13.13 -10.88 23.31
N ASN A 376 -14.46 -10.98 23.32
CA ASN A 376 -15.19 -12.13 22.78
C ASN A 376 -15.01 -12.26 21.26
N VAL A 377 -15.08 -11.15 20.51
CA VAL A 377 -14.84 -11.14 19.06
C VAL A 377 -13.41 -11.61 18.75
N LEU A 378 -12.42 -11.10 19.48
CA LEU A 378 -11.02 -11.52 19.31
C LEU A 378 -10.83 -13.01 19.62
N LYS A 379 -11.39 -13.51 20.72
CA LYS A 379 -11.30 -14.92 21.13
C LYS A 379 -11.87 -15.88 20.10
N ASN A 380 -12.87 -15.44 19.35
CA ASN A 380 -13.54 -16.25 18.33
C ASN A 380 -12.82 -16.26 16.96
N ALA A 381 -11.62 -15.68 16.86
CA ALA A 381 -10.83 -15.73 15.63
C ALA A 381 -10.60 -17.20 15.18
N SER A 382 -10.90 -17.48 13.92
CA SER A 382 -10.75 -18.81 13.31
C SER A 382 -9.32 -19.09 12.84
N SER A 383 -8.52 -18.05 12.62
CA SER A 383 -7.16 -18.14 12.07
C SER A 383 -6.25 -17.00 12.54
N GLU A 384 -4.94 -17.18 12.38
CA GLU A 384 -3.95 -16.13 12.68
C GLU A 384 -4.14 -14.89 11.78
N SER A 385 -4.55 -15.06 10.52
CA SER A 385 -4.81 -13.94 9.61
C SER A 385 -6.05 -13.15 10.04
N GLU A 386 -7.12 -13.82 10.48
CA GLU A 386 -8.31 -13.16 11.02
C GLU A 386 -7.98 -12.40 12.29
N ALA A 387 -7.26 -13.03 13.22
CA ALA A 387 -6.79 -12.37 14.44
C ALA A 387 -5.91 -11.15 14.12
N ASN A 388 -4.95 -11.29 13.22
CA ASN A 388 -4.05 -10.21 12.83
C ASN A 388 -4.81 -9.01 12.23
N LEU A 389 -5.81 -9.24 11.37
CA LEU A 389 -6.64 -8.19 10.80
C LEU A 389 -7.49 -7.48 11.86
N MET A 390 -8.06 -8.22 12.82
CA MET A 390 -8.78 -7.61 13.95
C MET A 390 -7.85 -6.80 14.85
N LEU A 391 -6.66 -7.33 15.17
CA LEU A 391 -5.66 -6.64 15.98
C LEU A 391 -5.10 -5.38 15.29
N ASN A 392 -5.05 -5.35 13.95
CA ASN A 392 -4.68 -4.15 13.20
C ASN A 392 -5.64 -2.99 13.47
N THR A 393 -6.95 -3.26 13.61
CA THR A 393 -7.95 -2.26 14.02
C THR A 393 -7.58 -1.66 15.37
N LEU A 394 -7.28 -2.50 16.36
CA LEU A 394 -6.92 -2.04 17.70
C LEU A 394 -5.59 -1.28 17.72
N ALA A 395 -4.64 -1.69 16.88
CA ALA A 395 -3.38 -0.97 16.73
C ALA A 395 -3.58 0.43 16.15
N LEU A 396 -4.52 0.58 15.21
CA LEU A 396 -4.92 1.90 14.71
C LEU A 396 -5.51 2.75 15.83
N ILE A 397 -6.44 2.21 16.62
CA ILE A 397 -7.05 2.95 17.75
C ILE A 397 -5.98 3.41 18.73
N LYS A 398 -5.05 2.53 19.12
CA LYS A 398 -3.92 2.87 20.00
C LYS A 398 -2.97 3.91 19.39
N THR A 399 -2.75 3.86 18.07
CA THR A 399 -1.92 4.83 17.36
C THR A 399 -2.56 6.23 17.38
N LYS A 400 -3.89 6.31 17.23
CA LYS A 400 -4.63 7.59 17.23
C LYS A 400 -4.93 8.12 18.64
N ASN A 401 -5.01 7.23 19.62
CA ASN A 401 -5.24 7.55 21.02
C ASN A 401 -4.29 6.70 21.88
N SER A 402 -3.13 7.26 22.24
CA SER A 402 -2.11 6.57 23.04
C SER A 402 -2.58 6.20 24.45
N ASP A 403 -3.61 6.90 24.95
CA ASP A 403 -4.21 6.64 26.26
C ASP A 403 -5.25 5.51 26.23
N TYR A 404 -5.65 5.06 25.04
CA TYR A 404 -6.56 3.93 24.89
C TYR A 404 -5.90 2.65 25.42
N LYS A 405 -6.45 2.13 26.53
CA LYS A 405 -6.07 0.86 27.13
C LYS A 405 -7.19 -0.14 26.90
N LEU A 406 -6.91 -1.17 26.11
CA LEU A 406 -7.76 -2.36 26.07
C LEU A 406 -7.23 -3.36 27.10
N GLU A 407 -8.12 -3.84 27.98
CA GLU A 407 -7.82 -4.97 28.85
C GLU A 407 -7.75 -6.26 28.02
N LEU A 408 -6.59 -6.46 27.40
CA LEU A 408 -6.29 -7.60 26.55
C LEU A 408 -5.06 -8.34 27.10
N ASN A 409 -5.07 -9.66 27.05
CA ASN A 409 -3.92 -10.48 27.42
C ASN A 409 -3.75 -11.62 26.40
N LYS A 410 -2.57 -12.26 26.42
CA LYS A 410 -2.25 -13.31 25.44
C LYS A 410 -3.14 -14.55 25.53
N SER A 411 -3.80 -14.81 26.67
CA SER A 411 -4.70 -15.96 26.83
C SER A 411 -5.98 -15.88 25.98
N VAL A 412 -6.22 -14.75 25.28
CA VAL A 412 -7.31 -14.63 24.30
C VAL A 412 -7.08 -15.51 23.08
N TYR A 413 -5.83 -15.88 22.78
CA TYR A 413 -5.48 -16.72 21.64
C TYR A 413 -4.79 -18.02 22.07
N PRO A 414 -4.81 -19.08 21.23
CA PRO A 414 -4.08 -20.32 21.50
C PRO A 414 -2.56 -20.10 21.64
N ASP A 415 -1.92 -20.78 22.59
CA ASP A 415 -0.48 -20.67 22.86
C ASP A 415 0.39 -20.88 21.61
N LYS A 416 -0.03 -21.79 20.72
CA LYS A 416 0.65 -22.07 19.45
C LYS A 416 0.84 -20.83 18.56
N TRP A 417 -0.03 -19.82 18.65
CA TRP A 417 0.09 -18.58 17.87
C TRP A 417 1.18 -17.64 18.41
N PHE A 418 1.78 -17.97 19.56
CA PHE A 418 2.86 -17.22 20.20
C PHE A 418 4.21 -17.95 20.20
N GLU A 419 4.27 -19.21 19.74
CA GLU A 419 5.51 -19.99 19.69
C GLU A 419 6.57 -19.35 18.78
N LYS A 420 6.14 -18.69 17.70
CA LYS A 420 7.01 -17.87 16.86
C LYS A 420 7.19 -16.50 17.50
N GLU A 421 8.36 -16.25 18.09
CA GLU A 421 8.72 -14.99 18.75
C GLU A 421 8.32 -13.76 17.91
N ASN A 422 8.57 -13.82 16.59
CA ASN A 422 8.28 -12.75 15.64
C ASN A 422 7.02 -13.01 14.77
N GLY A 423 6.07 -13.81 15.25
CA GLY A 423 4.78 -14.03 14.59
C GLY A 423 3.91 -12.77 14.59
N LEU A 424 3.04 -12.60 13.58
CA LEU A 424 2.25 -11.37 13.39
C LEU A 424 1.31 -11.11 14.56
N VAL A 425 0.59 -12.13 15.03
CA VAL A 425 -0.28 -12.05 16.21
C VAL A 425 0.53 -11.70 17.45
N ASN A 426 1.69 -12.34 17.66
CA ASN A 426 2.54 -12.05 18.82
C ASN A 426 3.03 -10.59 18.83
N ARG A 427 3.53 -10.07 17.69
CA ARG A 427 3.95 -8.66 17.54
C ARG A 427 2.83 -7.69 17.87
N ARG A 428 1.62 -7.92 17.33
CA ARG A 428 0.45 -7.08 17.61
C ARG A 428 0.06 -7.13 19.08
N MET A 429 0.07 -8.32 19.69
CA MET A 429 -0.24 -8.49 21.09
C MET A 429 0.79 -7.80 22.00
N ASN A 430 2.09 -7.91 21.70
CA ASN A 430 3.14 -7.19 22.43
C ASN A 430 2.92 -5.68 22.38
N TYR A 431 2.73 -5.14 21.16
CA TYR A 431 2.47 -3.72 20.96
C TYR A 431 1.23 -3.26 21.73
N LEU A 432 0.12 -4.00 21.66
CA LEU A 432 -1.13 -3.60 22.32
C LEU A 432 -1.07 -3.68 23.85
N THR A 433 -0.34 -4.66 24.40
CA THR A 433 -0.29 -4.94 25.85
C THR A 433 0.87 -4.25 26.60
N ASN A 434 1.65 -3.39 25.93
CA ASN A 434 2.80 -2.66 26.51
C ASN A 434 3.93 -3.59 27.02
N ASN A 435 4.14 -4.74 26.36
CA ASN A 435 5.25 -5.65 26.66
C ASN A 435 6.51 -5.36 25.82
N GLU A 436 6.67 -4.14 25.30
CA GLU A 436 7.84 -3.66 24.55
C GLU A 436 8.34 -2.32 25.07
#